data_AF-A0A1J5DIW6-F1
#
_entry.id   AF-A0A1J5DIW6-F1
#
_cell.length_a   1.000
_cell.length_b   1.000
_cell.length_c   1.000
_cell.angle_alpha   90.00
_cell.angle_beta   90.00
_cell.angle_gamma   90.00
#
_symmetry.space_group_name_H-M   'P 1'
#
loop_
_entity.id
_entity.type
_entity.pdbx_description
1 polymer ?
#
loop_
_entity_poly.entity_id
_entity_poly.type
_entity_poly.pdbx_seq_one_letter_code
_entity_poly.pdbx_strand_id
1 'polypeptide(L)'
;MARSPSSGPTPPQRRILDHLLKRESEGGSSPTYREIAAALGWRAPGTVRDHVQALSRKGLIVPSRLARGLRLTDAGREAARRGKRPAHPQREALSSFSGETGKALAMLAPYFRPRRFPAGSVLWRAGETPSMVVAIETGHIKVYRTLPGGNVAALYLFGPGELFGFLPFLDSRPYPATAEAVDDVRARTMSREGLLRGLRGNPAVALPLFAFLGRRLREAFDRIELLSARGALPRVAASLAALLREGDRGATTIVSLPVSSGEYARALGITPESFSRAVTGLAEAGMIHRLGRGRFQVLDPQALRGAASPGNL
;
A
#
# COMPACT_ATOMS: atom_id res chain seq x y z
N MET A 1 -23.33 44.39 3.51
CA MET A 1 -23.84 43.02 3.25
C MET A 1 -24.23 42.90 1.79
N ALA A 2 -23.49 42.12 0.99
CA ALA A 2 -23.88 41.80 -0.39
C ALA A 2 -23.52 40.33 -0.67
N ARG A 3 -24.45 39.63 -1.31
CA ARG A 3 -24.68 38.18 -1.35
C ARG A 3 -23.54 37.38 -1.98
N SER A 4 -23.10 36.31 -1.31
CA SER A 4 -22.34 35.21 -1.91
C SER A 4 -23.25 34.31 -2.77
N PRO A 5 -22.94 34.05 -4.06
CA PRO A 5 -23.59 32.97 -4.79
C PRO A 5 -22.53 32.01 -5.33
N SER A 6 -21.97 31.13 -4.48
CA SER A 6 -21.04 30.09 -4.94
C SER A 6 -21.68 28.71 -4.97
N SER A 7 -22.85 28.59 -5.61
CA SER A 7 -23.30 27.28 -6.09
C SER A 7 -22.39 26.84 -7.24
N GLY A 8 -21.70 25.71 -7.06
CA GLY A 8 -20.77 25.16 -8.05
C GLY A 8 -21.37 24.94 -9.43
N PRO A 9 -20.57 24.60 -10.45
CA PRO A 9 -21.08 24.36 -11.80
C PRO A 9 -22.07 23.17 -11.81
N THR A 10 -23.23 23.37 -12.44
CA THR A 10 -24.27 22.36 -12.61
C THR A 10 -23.80 21.22 -13.52
N PRO A 11 -24.44 20.03 -13.52
CA PRO A 11 -24.01 18.92 -14.37
C PRO A 11 -23.88 19.27 -15.87
N PRO A 12 -24.81 20.04 -16.49
CA PRO A 12 -24.63 20.51 -17.87
C PRO A 12 -23.44 21.47 -18.05
N GLN A 13 -23.21 22.37 -17.09
CA GLN A 13 -22.09 23.30 -17.10
C GLN A 13 -20.74 22.58 -17.00
N ARG A 14 -20.67 21.50 -16.20
CA ARG A 14 -19.45 20.68 -16.07
C ARG A 14 -19.09 19.99 -17.39
N ARG A 15 -20.06 19.43 -18.10
CA ARG A 15 -19.82 18.79 -19.41
C ARG A 15 -19.19 19.74 -20.42
N ILE A 16 -19.56 21.03 -20.38
CA ILE A 16 -18.92 22.07 -21.20
C ILE A 16 -17.48 22.33 -20.74
N LEU A 17 -17.25 22.49 -19.43
CA LEU A 17 -15.89 22.71 -18.89
C LEU A 17 -14.95 21.54 -19.23
N ASP A 18 -15.43 20.30 -19.12
CA ASP A 18 -14.65 19.10 -19.44
C ASP A 18 -14.29 19.04 -20.93
N HIS A 19 -15.24 19.39 -21.81
CA HIS A 19 -15.01 19.45 -23.25
C HIS A 19 -13.97 20.53 -23.63
N LEU A 20 -14.07 21.72 -23.02
CA LEU A 20 -13.11 22.80 -23.23
C LEU A 20 -11.72 22.44 -22.72
N LEU A 21 -11.62 21.78 -21.56
CA LEU A 21 -10.34 21.35 -20.98
C LEU A 21 -9.67 20.29 -21.85
N LYS A 22 -10.47 19.34 -22.38
CA LYS A 22 -9.98 18.30 -23.30
C LYS A 22 -9.41 18.91 -24.58
N ARG A 23 -10.14 19.84 -25.22
CA ARG A 23 -9.64 20.52 -26.43
C ARG A 23 -8.40 21.38 -26.17
N GLU A 24 -8.34 22.08 -25.03
CA GLU A 24 -7.14 22.85 -24.63
C GLU A 24 -5.92 21.94 -24.48
N SER A 25 -6.07 20.72 -23.91
CA SER A 25 -4.98 19.75 -23.78
C SER A 25 -4.55 19.10 -25.09
N GLU A 26 -5.46 18.99 -26.07
CA GLU A 26 -5.19 18.44 -27.41
C GLU A 26 -4.60 19.48 -28.37
N GLY A 27 -4.35 20.72 -27.88
CA GLY A 27 -3.85 21.83 -28.71
C GLY A 27 -4.87 22.33 -29.75
N GLY A 28 -6.14 21.97 -29.60
CA GLY A 28 -7.20 22.33 -30.53
C GLY A 28 -7.65 23.78 -30.42
N SER A 29 -8.14 24.34 -31.53
CA SER A 29 -8.82 25.65 -31.52
C SER A 29 -10.09 25.63 -30.67
N SER A 30 -10.43 26.77 -30.09
CA SER A 30 -11.59 26.89 -29.20
C SER A 30 -12.91 26.63 -29.96
N PRO A 31 -13.78 25.72 -29.47
CA PRO A 31 -14.96 25.27 -30.19
C PRO A 31 -16.09 26.32 -30.20
N THR A 32 -16.84 26.35 -31.29
CA THR A 32 -18.09 27.11 -31.44
C THR A 32 -19.24 26.50 -30.63
N TYR A 33 -20.30 27.26 -30.37
CA TYR A 33 -21.49 26.73 -29.67
C TYR A 33 -22.15 25.55 -30.41
N ARG A 34 -22.06 25.53 -31.75
CA ARG A 34 -22.56 24.41 -32.56
C ARG A 34 -21.71 23.15 -32.38
N GLU A 35 -20.38 23.28 -32.35
CA GLU A 35 -19.48 22.15 -32.10
C GLU A 35 -19.63 21.61 -30.67
N ILE A 36 -19.79 22.48 -29.68
CA ILE A 36 -20.06 22.06 -28.30
C ILE A 36 -21.41 21.32 -28.22
N ALA A 37 -22.45 21.83 -28.90
CA ALA A 37 -23.76 21.18 -28.91
C ALA A 37 -23.69 19.79 -29.57
N ALA A 38 -23.01 19.68 -30.71
CA ALA A 38 -22.81 18.41 -31.41
C ALA A 38 -22.01 17.41 -30.55
N ALA A 39 -20.90 17.84 -29.95
CA ALA A 39 -20.04 16.99 -29.14
C ALA A 39 -20.72 16.52 -27.82
N LEU A 40 -21.65 17.32 -27.28
CA LEU A 40 -22.37 17.00 -26.05
C LEU A 40 -23.77 16.41 -26.29
N GLY A 41 -24.17 16.19 -27.55
CA GLY A 41 -25.45 15.60 -27.92
C GLY A 41 -26.66 16.48 -27.59
N TRP A 42 -26.51 17.80 -27.65
CA TRP A 42 -27.60 18.74 -27.39
C TRP A 42 -28.30 19.14 -28.70
N ARG A 43 -29.62 19.08 -28.71
CA ARG A 43 -30.45 19.31 -29.92
C ARG A 43 -30.39 20.75 -30.45
N ALA A 44 -30.16 21.73 -29.57
CA ALA A 44 -30.17 23.16 -29.92
C ALA A 44 -28.91 23.88 -29.43
N PRO A 45 -28.20 24.64 -30.28
CA PRO A 45 -27.05 25.46 -29.89
C PRO A 45 -27.39 26.58 -28.88
N GLY A 46 -28.66 26.96 -28.77
CA GLY A 46 -29.13 27.94 -27.78
C GLY A 46 -28.88 27.50 -26.33
N THR A 47 -29.05 26.21 -26.03
CA THR A 47 -28.80 25.65 -24.70
C THR A 47 -27.33 25.75 -24.30
N VAL A 48 -26.40 25.65 -25.26
CA VAL A 48 -24.96 25.90 -25.02
C VAL A 48 -24.72 27.35 -24.63
N ARG A 49 -25.35 28.30 -25.31
CA ARG A 49 -25.19 29.73 -25.03
C ARG A 49 -25.56 30.05 -23.59
N ASP A 50 -26.67 29.54 -23.08
CA ASP A 50 -27.14 29.81 -21.71
C ASP A 50 -26.17 29.29 -20.65
N HIS A 51 -25.67 28.06 -20.83
CA HIS A 51 -24.70 27.47 -19.92
C HIS A 51 -23.33 28.14 -20.00
N VAL A 52 -22.88 28.54 -21.19
CA VAL A 52 -21.65 29.33 -21.38
C VAL A 52 -21.78 30.70 -20.71
N GLN A 53 -22.89 31.42 -20.89
CA GLN A 53 -23.10 32.69 -20.20
C GLN A 53 -23.13 32.54 -18.67
N ALA A 54 -23.74 31.47 -18.16
CA ALA A 54 -23.72 31.17 -16.73
C ALA A 54 -22.31 30.82 -16.22
N LEU A 55 -21.51 30.08 -16.99
CA LEU A 55 -20.11 29.79 -16.66
C LEU A 55 -19.23 31.06 -16.69
N SER A 56 -19.50 31.98 -17.61
CA SER A 56 -18.80 33.25 -17.72
C SER A 56 -19.12 34.18 -16.55
N ARG A 57 -20.39 34.27 -16.13
CA ARG A 57 -20.79 34.97 -14.91
C ARG A 57 -20.15 34.41 -13.64
N LYS A 58 -19.84 33.10 -13.62
CA LYS A 58 -19.11 32.42 -12.54
C LYS A 58 -17.58 32.59 -12.62
N GLY A 59 -17.06 33.32 -13.62
CA GLY A 59 -15.63 33.52 -13.81
C GLY A 59 -14.85 32.28 -14.23
N LEU A 60 -15.54 31.22 -14.68
CA LEU A 60 -14.91 29.93 -15.04
C LEU A 60 -14.44 29.90 -16.50
N ILE A 61 -15.01 30.77 -17.34
CA ILE A 61 -14.60 30.96 -18.73
C ILE A 61 -14.59 32.44 -19.06
N VAL A 62 -13.67 32.81 -19.95
CA VAL A 62 -13.56 34.18 -20.49
C VAL A 62 -13.57 34.16 -22.01
N PRO A 63 -14.11 35.21 -22.67
CA PRO A 63 -13.94 35.41 -24.10
C PRO A 63 -12.46 35.68 -24.41
N SER A 64 -11.87 34.95 -25.36
CA SER A 64 -10.53 35.28 -25.87
C SER A 64 -10.61 36.37 -26.94
N ARG A 65 -9.71 37.37 -26.88
CA ARG A 65 -9.54 38.38 -27.95
C ARG A 65 -8.64 37.92 -29.10
N LEU A 66 -7.84 36.87 -28.89
CA LEU A 66 -7.03 36.24 -29.93
C LEU A 66 -7.70 34.91 -30.30
N ALA A 67 -8.17 34.83 -31.54
CA ALA A 67 -8.85 33.69 -32.19
C ALA A 67 -10.07 33.10 -31.47
N ARG A 68 -11.27 33.48 -31.96
CA ARG A 68 -12.53 32.71 -32.02
C ARG A 68 -12.83 31.63 -30.96
N GLY A 69 -12.60 31.87 -29.67
CA GLY A 69 -13.39 31.14 -28.69
C GLY A 69 -13.05 31.29 -27.21
N LEU A 70 -13.86 30.56 -26.44
CA LEU A 70 -13.87 30.50 -24.99
C LEU A 70 -12.53 29.97 -24.46
N ARG A 71 -11.98 30.62 -23.44
CA ARG A 71 -10.83 30.12 -22.67
C ARG A 71 -11.25 29.80 -21.26
N LEU A 72 -10.70 28.72 -20.72
CA LEU A 72 -10.81 28.40 -19.31
C LEU A 72 -9.92 29.37 -18.51
N THR A 73 -10.47 29.92 -17.44
CA THR A 73 -9.68 30.58 -16.40
C THR A 73 -9.00 29.53 -15.52
N ASP A 74 -8.08 29.92 -14.65
CA ASP A 74 -7.51 28.99 -13.67
C ASP A 74 -8.59 28.40 -12.76
N ALA A 75 -9.56 29.22 -12.35
CA ALA A 75 -10.75 28.76 -11.62
C ALA A 75 -11.58 27.76 -12.45
N GLY A 76 -11.70 27.97 -13.76
CA GLY A 76 -12.34 27.04 -14.70
C GLY A 76 -11.62 25.71 -14.83
N ARG A 77 -10.29 25.73 -14.98
CA ARG A 77 -9.44 24.54 -15.00
C ARG A 77 -9.56 23.76 -13.71
N GLU A 78 -9.54 24.45 -12.59
CA GLU A 78 -9.68 23.82 -11.28
C GLU A 78 -11.07 23.22 -11.10
N ALA A 79 -12.13 23.93 -11.48
CA ALA A 79 -13.51 23.43 -11.42
C ALA A 79 -13.73 22.19 -12.30
N ALA A 80 -13.14 22.14 -13.50
CA ALA A 80 -13.15 20.98 -14.39
C ALA A 80 -12.40 19.78 -13.78
N ARG A 81 -11.20 20.02 -13.21
CA ARG A 81 -10.39 18.97 -12.55
C ARG A 81 -11.07 18.42 -11.29
N ARG A 82 -11.76 19.26 -10.50
CA ARG A 82 -12.57 18.83 -9.34
C ARG A 82 -13.77 17.94 -9.75
N GLY A 83 -14.23 18.04 -11.00
CA GLY A 83 -15.31 17.23 -11.57
C GLY A 83 -14.91 15.81 -12.00
N LYS A 84 -13.62 15.58 -12.30
CA LYS A 84 -13.02 14.27 -12.65
C LYS A 84 -12.87 13.31 -11.46
N ARG A 85 -13.72 13.39 -10.44
CA ARG A 85 -13.89 12.26 -9.52
C ARG A 85 -14.66 11.18 -10.29
N PRO A 86 -14.09 9.98 -10.52
CA PRO A 86 -14.81 8.91 -11.19
C PRO A 86 -16.09 8.59 -10.41
N ALA A 87 -17.12 8.11 -11.11
CA ALA A 87 -18.38 7.67 -10.50
C ALA A 87 -18.18 6.60 -9.40
N HIS A 88 -17.01 5.93 -9.35
CA HIS A 88 -16.62 4.99 -8.29
C HIS A 88 -15.19 5.23 -7.78
N PRO A 89 -14.97 6.16 -6.83
CA PRO A 89 -13.66 6.41 -6.19
C PRO A 89 -13.15 5.21 -5.35
N GLN A 90 -13.94 4.13 -5.26
CA GLN A 90 -13.55 2.87 -4.62
C GLN A 90 -12.72 1.97 -5.55
N ARG A 91 -12.95 1.99 -6.88
CA ARG A 91 -12.25 1.08 -7.81
C ARG A 91 -10.81 1.52 -8.13
N GLU A 92 -10.57 2.82 -8.28
CA GLU A 92 -9.21 3.34 -8.56
C GLU A 92 -8.27 3.17 -7.36
N ALA A 93 -8.73 3.45 -6.14
CA ALA A 93 -7.87 3.31 -4.97
C ALA A 93 -7.55 1.83 -4.63
N LEU A 94 -8.36 0.89 -5.12
CA LEU A 94 -8.10 -0.55 -5.02
C LEU A 94 -7.28 -1.11 -6.18
N SER A 95 -7.04 -0.32 -7.23
CA SER A 95 -6.22 -0.72 -8.39
C SER A 95 -4.71 -0.68 -8.12
N SER A 96 -4.28 0.00 -7.05
CA SER A 96 -2.89 -0.01 -6.57
C SER A 96 -2.50 -1.33 -5.90
N PHE A 97 -3.46 -2.22 -5.66
CA PHE A 97 -3.24 -3.54 -5.08
C PHE A 97 -3.06 -4.57 -6.18
N SER A 98 -1.95 -5.30 -6.14
CA SER A 98 -1.57 -6.31 -7.12
C SER A 98 -1.67 -7.74 -6.56
N GLY A 99 -1.56 -8.73 -7.46
CA GLY A 99 -1.63 -10.15 -7.10
C GLY A 99 -2.97 -10.58 -6.50
N GLU A 100 -2.93 -11.61 -5.65
CA GLU A 100 -4.14 -12.16 -5.02
C GLU A 100 -4.84 -11.17 -4.09
N THR A 101 -4.07 -10.28 -3.44
CA THR A 101 -4.63 -9.22 -2.59
C THR A 101 -5.46 -8.24 -3.41
N GLY A 102 -4.96 -7.83 -4.58
CA GLY A 102 -5.71 -6.99 -5.52
C GLY A 102 -6.99 -7.64 -6.05
N LYS A 103 -6.93 -8.94 -6.40
CA LYS A 103 -8.12 -9.70 -6.82
C LYS A 103 -9.18 -9.75 -5.73
N ALA A 104 -8.79 -10.10 -4.49
CA ALA A 104 -9.71 -10.12 -3.35
C ALA A 104 -10.36 -8.75 -3.13
N LEU A 105 -9.55 -7.69 -3.18
CA LEU A 105 -10.01 -6.31 -2.97
C LEU A 105 -10.96 -5.82 -4.05
N ALA A 106 -10.68 -6.11 -5.32
CA ALA A 106 -11.56 -5.74 -6.42
C ALA A 106 -12.95 -6.36 -6.28
N MET A 107 -13.02 -7.62 -5.86
CA MET A 107 -14.28 -8.34 -5.64
C MET A 107 -15.01 -7.88 -4.36
N LEU A 108 -14.28 -7.49 -3.32
CA LEU A 108 -14.83 -7.02 -2.04
C LEU A 108 -15.05 -5.50 -2.00
N ALA A 109 -14.69 -4.77 -3.06
CA ALA A 109 -14.74 -3.31 -3.14
C ALA A 109 -16.03 -2.68 -2.60
N PRO A 110 -17.24 -3.20 -2.90
CA PRO A 110 -18.50 -2.60 -2.44
C PRO A 110 -18.68 -2.59 -0.91
N TYR A 111 -17.98 -3.48 -0.19
CA TYR A 111 -18.08 -3.65 1.26
C TYR A 111 -17.05 -2.82 2.03
N PHE A 112 -16.05 -2.28 1.34
CA PHE A 112 -15.04 -1.43 1.92
C PHE A 112 -15.50 0.02 2.10
N ARG A 113 -15.04 0.66 3.17
CA ARG A 113 -15.26 2.08 3.46
C ARG A 113 -13.92 2.78 3.71
N PRO A 114 -13.71 4.00 3.22
CA PRO A 114 -12.48 4.74 3.48
C PRO A 114 -12.35 5.06 4.97
N ARG A 115 -11.16 4.91 5.51
CA ARG A 115 -10.81 5.27 6.88
C ARG A 115 -9.40 5.85 6.92
N ARG A 116 -9.18 6.77 7.87
CA ARG A 116 -7.87 7.35 8.15
C ARG A 116 -7.48 7.03 9.58
N PHE A 117 -6.22 6.73 9.78
CA PHE A 117 -5.63 6.49 11.09
C PHE A 117 -4.42 7.41 11.23
N PRO A 118 -4.46 8.41 12.13
CA PRO A 118 -3.30 9.24 12.41
C PRO A 118 -2.13 8.41 12.95
N ALA A 119 -0.90 8.89 12.75
CA ALA A 119 0.29 8.29 13.37
C ALA A 119 0.10 8.08 14.89
N GLY A 120 0.52 6.92 15.40
CA GLY A 120 0.39 6.51 16.80
C GLY A 120 -1.00 6.02 17.21
N SER A 121 -2.00 6.06 16.31
CA SER A 121 -3.34 5.57 16.65
C SER A 121 -3.39 4.04 16.68
N VAL A 122 -4.01 3.50 17.74
CA VAL A 122 -4.24 2.07 17.90
C VAL A 122 -5.55 1.70 17.22
N LEU A 123 -5.49 0.80 16.25
CA LEU A 123 -6.65 0.30 15.51
C LEU A 123 -7.48 -0.68 16.35
N TRP A 124 -6.78 -1.56 17.05
CA TRP A 124 -7.32 -2.50 18.03
C TRP A 124 -6.20 -3.03 18.93
N ARG A 125 -6.57 -3.55 20.10
CA ARG A 125 -5.65 -4.24 21.01
C ARG A 125 -5.83 -5.75 20.94
N ALA A 126 -4.77 -6.46 21.31
CA ALA A 126 -4.85 -7.90 21.54
C ALA A 126 -5.94 -8.22 22.58
N GLY A 127 -6.79 -9.21 22.29
CA GLY A 127 -7.91 -9.61 23.13
C GLY A 127 -9.22 -8.85 22.86
N GLU A 128 -9.21 -7.78 22.08
CA GLU A 128 -10.44 -7.08 21.70
C GLU A 128 -11.27 -7.89 20.69
N THR A 129 -12.58 -7.72 20.74
CA THR A 129 -13.51 -8.34 19.79
C THR A 129 -13.21 -7.85 18.37
N PRO A 130 -13.16 -8.75 17.38
CA PRO A 130 -12.88 -8.35 16.01
C PRO A 130 -13.92 -7.38 15.46
N SER A 131 -13.48 -6.28 14.86
CA SER A 131 -14.38 -5.22 14.36
C SER A 131 -14.16 -4.82 12.90
N MET A 132 -12.93 -4.99 12.37
CA MET A 132 -12.62 -4.62 10.99
C MET A 132 -11.48 -5.44 10.35
N VAL A 133 -11.60 -5.60 9.02
CA VAL A 133 -10.51 -5.88 8.09
C VAL A 133 -9.95 -4.55 7.59
N VAL A 134 -8.65 -4.49 7.30
CA VAL A 134 -7.97 -3.27 6.83
C VAL A 134 -7.16 -3.58 5.57
N ALA A 135 -7.35 -2.76 4.53
CA ALA A 135 -6.52 -2.73 3.33
C ALA A 135 -5.83 -1.37 3.22
N ILE A 136 -4.50 -1.35 3.15
CA ILE A 136 -3.71 -0.11 3.27
C ILE A 136 -3.47 0.52 1.90
N GLU A 137 -3.88 1.77 1.73
CA GLU A 137 -3.63 2.56 0.51
C GLU A 137 -2.30 3.33 0.63
N THR A 138 -2.04 3.96 1.78
CA THR A 138 -0.78 4.66 2.10
C THR A 138 -0.46 4.53 3.58
N GLY A 139 0.83 4.58 3.93
CA GLY A 139 1.31 4.51 5.31
C GLY A 139 1.56 3.08 5.78
N HIS A 140 1.88 2.92 7.07
CA HIS A 140 2.32 1.67 7.67
C HIS A 140 1.63 1.37 9.01
N ILE A 141 1.34 0.09 9.25
CA ILE A 141 0.76 -0.40 10.50
C ILE A 141 1.66 -1.49 11.09
N LYS A 142 2.11 -1.28 12.33
CA LYS A 142 2.85 -2.28 13.10
C LYS A 142 1.86 -3.15 13.87
N VAL A 143 2.00 -4.46 13.74
CA VAL A 143 1.28 -5.44 14.55
C VAL A 143 2.23 -6.07 15.56
N TYR A 144 1.89 -6.03 16.84
CA TYR A 144 2.78 -6.44 17.92
C TYR A 144 2.06 -7.09 19.10
N ARG A 145 2.82 -7.79 19.94
CA ARG A 145 2.39 -8.27 21.26
C ARG A 145 3.26 -7.70 22.36
N THR A 146 2.65 -7.40 23.50
CA THR A 146 3.37 -7.12 24.73
C THR A 146 3.63 -8.44 25.44
N LEU A 147 4.89 -8.72 25.78
CA LEU A 147 5.32 -9.90 26.50
C LEU A 147 5.14 -9.72 28.03
N PRO A 148 5.13 -10.80 28.83
CA PRO A 148 4.95 -10.71 30.29
C PRO A 148 5.94 -9.79 31.03
N GLY A 149 7.09 -9.46 30.44
CA GLY A 149 8.07 -8.51 30.98
C GLY A 149 7.94 -7.07 30.44
N GLY A 150 6.84 -6.71 29.79
CA GLY A 150 6.61 -5.36 29.23
C GLY A 150 7.28 -5.10 27.88
N ASN A 151 8.22 -5.97 27.45
CA ASN A 151 8.85 -5.88 26.14
C ASN A 151 7.84 -6.08 25.00
N VAL A 152 7.99 -5.31 23.92
CA VAL A 152 7.13 -5.40 22.74
C VAL A 152 7.80 -6.25 21.67
N ALA A 153 7.13 -7.32 21.25
CA ALA A 153 7.52 -8.14 20.12
C ALA A 153 6.73 -7.70 18.88
N ALA A 154 7.41 -7.03 17.93
CA ALA A 154 6.84 -6.71 16.63
C ALA A 154 6.72 -7.99 15.78
N LEU A 155 5.49 -8.30 15.37
CA LEU A 155 5.19 -9.50 14.59
C LEU A 155 5.25 -9.20 13.09
N TYR A 156 4.56 -8.12 12.68
CA TYR A 156 4.44 -7.71 11.29
C TYR A 156 4.47 -6.19 11.15
N LEU A 157 4.94 -5.72 10.00
CA LEU A 157 4.79 -4.34 9.54
C LEU A 157 4.05 -4.38 8.21
N PHE A 158 2.82 -3.89 8.19
CA PHE A 158 2.00 -3.84 6.99
C PHE A 158 2.12 -2.48 6.30
N GLY A 159 2.23 -2.49 4.98
CA GLY A 159 2.35 -1.30 4.15
C GLY A 159 1.32 -1.25 3.00
N PRO A 160 1.48 -0.28 2.08
CA PRO A 160 0.58 -0.09 0.94
C PRO A 160 0.44 -1.37 0.11
N GLY A 161 -0.79 -1.70 -0.30
CA GLY A 161 -1.05 -2.91 -1.08
C GLY A 161 -1.37 -4.15 -0.24
N GLU A 162 -1.31 -4.06 1.10
CA GLU A 162 -1.55 -5.19 1.98
C GLU A 162 -2.95 -5.17 2.64
N LEU A 163 -3.48 -6.38 2.87
CA LEU A 163 -4.76 -6.65 3.52
C LEU A 163 -4.50 -7.46 4.79
N PHE A 164 -5.08 -7.08 5.92
CA PHE A 164 -4.93 -7.80 7.18
C PHE A 164 -6.14 -7.62 8.11
N GLY A 165 -6.12 -8.30 9.26
CA GLY A 165 -7.17 -8.19 10.29
C GLY A 165 -8.42 -9.05 10.05
N PHE A 166 -8.47 -9.87 9.00
CA PHE A 166 -9.62 -10.72 8.69
C PHE A 166 -9.60 -12.11 9.33
N LEU A 167 -8.43 -12.60 9.77
CA LEU A 167 -8.31 -13.93 10.41
C LEU A 167 -9.27 -14.14 11.59
N PRO A 168 -9.39 -13.19 12.54
CA PRO A 168 -10.28 -13.34 13.69
C PRO A 168 -11.77 -13.42 13.31
N PHE A 169 -12.14 -13.02 12.09
CA PHE A 169 -13.51 -13.15 11.60
C PHE A 169 -13.85 -14.57 11.17
N LEU A 170 -12.83 -15.36 10.78
CA LEU A 170 -12.99 -16.72 10.26
C LEU A 170 -13.11 -17.74 11.39
N ASP A 171 -12.30 -17.61 12.44
CA ASP A 171 -12.31 -18.50 13.60
C ASP A 171 -13.14 -17.98 14.80
N SER A 172 -13.68 -16.76 14.66
CA SER A 172 -14.47 -16.07 15.69
C SER A 172 -13.74 -15.89 17.03
N ARG A 173 -12.40 -15.76 16.99
CA ARG A 173 -11.57 -15.48 18.17
C ARG A 173 -11.27 -13.99 18.30
N PRO A 174 -10.84 -13.50 19.47
CA PRO A 174 -10.37 -12.12 19.63
C PRO A 174 -9.17 -11.78 18.75
N TYR A 175 -8.89 -10.50 18.56
CA TYR A 175 -7.66 -10.08 17.89
C TYR A 175 -6.43 -10.66 18.59
N PRO A 176 -5.54 -11.38 17.88
CA PRO A 176 -4.41 -12.04 18.52
C PRO A 176 -3.31 -11.05 18.91
N ALA A 177 -3.27 -9.86 18.32
CA ALA A 177 -2.20 -8.89 18.49
C ALA A 177 -2.74 -7.46 18.36
N THR A 178 -2.02 -6.50 18.92
CA THR A 178 -2.34 -5.07 18.82
C THR A 178 -1.87 -4.53 17.48
N ALA A 179 -2.68 -3.68 16.83
CA ALA A 179 -2.33 -2.99 15.60
C ALA A 179 -2.27 -1.48 15.82
N GLU A 180 -1.18 -0.85 15.41
CA GLU A 180 -0.89 0.56 15.63
C GLU A 180 -0.35 1.20 14.34
N ALA A 181 -0.90 2.36 13.97
CA ALA A 181 -0.41 3.15 12.85
C ALA A 181 0.96 3.76 13.20
N VAL A 182 1.97 3.49 12.37
CA VAL A 182 3.33 4.02 12.57
C VAL A 182 3.44 5.45 12.04
N ASP A 183 2.77 5.72 10.92
CA ASP A 183 2.63 7.02 10.27
C ASP A 183 1.16 7.29 9.93
N ASP A 184 0.86 8.37 9.21
CA ASP A 184 -0.50 8.67 8.77
C ASP A 184 -0.98 7.67 7.71
N VAL A 185 -1.93 6.82 8.10
CA VAL A 185 -2.45 5.76 7.26
C VAL A 185 -3.76 6.16 6.58
N ARG A 186 -3.82 5.99 5.26
CA ARG A 186 -5.07 5.92 4.50
C ARG A 186 -5.36 4.47 4.18
N ALA A 187 -6.56 4.02 4.52
CA ALA A 187 -6.95 2.63 4.36
C ALA A 187 -8.41 2.50 3.95
N ARG A 188 -8.75 1.29 3.52
CA ARG A 188 -10.11 0.81 3.34
C ARG A 188 -10.39 -0.20 4.43
N THR A 189 -11.50 -0.03 5.15
CA THR A 189 -11.93 -0.96 6.18
C THR A 189 -13.25 -1.63 5.85
N MET A 190 -13.41 -2.87 6.27
CA MET A 190 -14.63 -3.66 6.06
C MET A 190 -15.02 -4.38 7.34
N SER A 191 -16.31 -4.38 7.70
CA SER A 191 -16.81 -5.10 8.87
C SER A 191 -16.88 -6.61 8.62
N ARG A 192 -17.11 -7.39 9.68
CA ARG A 192 -17.32 -8.84 9.57
C ARG A 192 -18.51 -9.17 8.67
N GLU A 193 -19.61 -8.43 8.81
CA GLU A 193 -20.81 -8.60 7.98
C GLU A 193 -20.52 -8.25 6.52
N GLY A 194 -19.66 -7.26 6.28
CA GLY A 194 -19.16 -6.94 4.94
C GLY A 194 -18.41 -8.12 4.32
N LEU A 195 -17.46 -8.70 5.05
CA LEU A 195 -16.69 -9.86 4.58
C LEU A 195 -17.61 -11.06 4.29
N LEU A 196 -18.50 -11.40 5.23
CA LEU A 196 -19.40 -12.55 5.08
C LEU A 196 -20.38 -12.37 3.92
N ARG A 197 -20.91 -11.15 3.71
CA ARG A 197 -21.75 -10.86 2.54
C ARG A 197 -20.97 -10.96 1.25
N GLY A 198 -19.73 -10.48 1.22
CA GLY A 198 -18.86 -10.60 0.05
C GLY A 198 -18.54 -12.04 -0.30
N LEU A 199 -18.21 -12.87 0.70
CA LEU A 199 -17.96 -14.31 0.51
C LEU A 199 -19.20 -15.06 0.00
N ARG A 200 -20.39 -14.75 0.53
CA ARG A 200 -21.65 -15.37 0.08
C ARG A 200 -22.06 -14.91 -1.32
N GLY A 201 -21.86 -13.62 -1.62
CA GLY A 201 -22.23 -13.04 -2.92
C GLY A 201 -21.26 -13.40 -4.04
N ASN A 202 -19.99 -13.64 -3.72
CA ASN A 202 -18.99 -14.10 -4.68
C ASN A 202 -17.99 -15.07 -4.01
N PRO A 203 -18.28 -16.38 -4.03
CA PRO A 203 -17.40 -17.40 -3.45
C PRO A 203 -15.99 -17.43 -4.04
N ALA A 204 -15.78 -16.91 -5.25
CA ALA A 204 -14.45 -16.84 -5.88
C ALA A 204 -13.46 -15.97 -5.09
N VAL A 205 -13.95 -15.11 -4.19
CA VAL A 205 -13.12 -14.34 -3.23
C VAL A 205 -12.33 -15.24 -2.28
N ALA A 206 -12.82 -16.45 -2.00
CA ALA A 206 -12.19 -17.35 -1.05
C ALA A 206 -10.77 -17.76 -1.50
N LEU A 207 -10.58 -18.07 -2.79
CA LEU A 207 -9.29 -18.52 -3.32
C LEU A 207 -8.16 -17.50 -3.13
N PRO A 208 -8.32 -16.21 -3.52
CA PRO A 208 -7.31 -15.20 -3.24
C PRO A 208 -7.01 -14.98 -1.75
N LEU A 209 -8.03 -15.06 -0.88
CA LEU A 209 -7.84 -14.98 0.56
C LEU A 209 -7.06 -16.19 1.11
N PHE A 210 -7.37 -17.40 0.64
CA PHE A 210 -6.61 -18.61 1.01
C PHE A 210 -5.17 -18.56 0.49
N ALA A 211 -4.95 -18.07 -0.73
CA ALA A 211 -3.61 -17.89 -1.26
C ALA A 211 -2.79 -16.87 -0.43
N PHE A 212 -3.44 -15.80 0.04
CA PHE A 212 -2.82 -14.88 1.00
C PHE A 212 -2.47 -15.57 2.31
N LEU A 213 -3.40 -16.34 2.91
CA LEU A 213 -3.14 -17.07 4.15
C LEU A 213 -2.02 -18.10 3.99
N GLY A 214 -1.98 -18.82 2.87
CA GLY A 214 -0.93 -19.79 2.56
C GLY A 214 0.45 -19.15 2.47
N ARG A 215 0.58 -17.93 1.91
CA ARG A 215 1.84 -17.18 1.94
C ARG A 215 2.25 -16.83 3.38
N ARG A 216 1.33 -16.29 4.17
CA ARG A 216 1.61 -15.93 5.58
C ARG A 216 1.97 -17.12 6.44
N LEU A 217 1.34 -18.27 6.19
CA LEU A 217 1.67 -19.50 6.90
C LEU A 217 3.08 -20.00 6.54
N ARG A 218 3.48 -19.92 5.27
CA ARG A 218 4.87 -20.21 4.87
C ARG A 218 5.87 -19.27 5.51
N GLU A 219 5.63 -17.96 5.47
CA GLU A 219 6.49 -16.97 6.14
C GLU A 219 6.62 -17.25 7.65
N ALA A 220 5.52 -17.70 8.29
CA ALA A 220 5.56 -18.10 9.69
C ALA A 220 6.39 -19.37 9.91
N PHE A 221 6.29 -20.37 9.03
CA PHE A 221 7.13 -21.57 9.08
C PHE A 221 8.61 -21.24 8.86
N ASP A 222 8.95 -20.43 7.86
CA ASP A 222 10.33 -19.99 7.60
C ASP A 222 10.91 -19.28 8.84
N ARG A 223 10.08 -18.47 9.51
CA ARG A 223 10.48 -17.78 10.75
C ARG A 223 10.61 -18.74 11.93
N ILE A 224 9.73 -19.74 12.04
CA ILE A 224 9.88 -20.80 13.05
C ILE A 224 11.17 -21.57 12.79
N GLU A 225 11.45 -21.99 11.56
CA GLU A 225 12.68 -22.69 11.19
C GLU A 225 13.91 -21.87 11.57
N LEU A 226 13.94 -20.58 11.22
CA LEU A 226 15.00 -19.67 11.62
C LEU A 226 15.12 -19.56 13.15
N LEU A 227 14.01 -19.51 13.89
CA LEU A 227 14.00 -19.42 15.35
C LEU A 227 14.20 -20.77 16.05
N SER A 228 14.05 -21.88 15.33
CA SER A 228 14.22 -23.26 15.81
C SER A 228 15.60 -23.81 15.45
N ALA A 229 16.31 -23.18 14.51
CA ALA A 229 17.71 -23.46 14.25
C ALA A 229 18.48 -23.40 15.57
N ARG A 230 19.08 -24.53 15.94
CA ARG A 230 19.84 -24.68 17.18
C ARG A 230 21.11 -23.86 17.07
N GLY A 231 21.26 -22.89 17.98
CA GLY A 231 22.46 -22.05 18.07
C GLY A 231 22.41 -20.81 17.17
N ALA A 232 23.23 -19.82 17.54
CA ALA A 232 23.31 -18.55 16.82
C ALA A 232 23.98 -18.68 15.44
N LEU A 233 24.89 -19.64 15.27
CA LEU A 233 25.69 -19.79 14.05
C LEU A 233 24.83 -20.10 12.82
N PRO A 234 23.95 -21.13 12.83
CA PRO A 234 23.12 -21.42 11.65
C PRO A 234 22.17 -20.28 11.30
N ARG A 235 21.66 -19.55 12.30
CA ARG A 235 20.79 -18.38 12.07
C ARG A 235 21.52 -17.23 11.39
N VAL A 236 22.72 -16.93 11.86
CA VAL A 236 23.55 -15.89 11.25
C VAL A 236 23.95 -16.31 9.84
N ALA A 237 24.34 -17.57 9.64
CA ALA A 237 24.66 -18.12 8.33
C ALA A 237 23.49 -18.00 7.35
N ALA A 238 22.29 -18.46 7.75
CA ALA A 238 21.06 -18.34 6.97
C ALA A 238 20.75 -16.88 6.61
N SER A 239 20.87 -15.98 7.58
CA SER A 239 20.57 -14.56 7.39
C SER A 239 21.55 -13.86 6.44
N LEU A 240 22.83 -14.24 6.45
CA LEU A 240 23.84 -13.68 5.54
C LEU A 240 23.69 -14.30 4.14
N ALA A 241 23.38 -15.59 4.06
CA ALA A 241 23.11 -16.27 2.80
C ALA A 241 21.89 -15.70 2.08
N ALA A 242 20.86 -15.26 2.80
CA ALA A 242 19.68 -14.60 2.24
C ALA A 242 19.97 -13.21 1.63
N LEU A 243 21.13 -12.61 1.94
CA LEU A 243 21.57 -11.34 1.34
C LEU A 243 22.34 -11.54 0.02
N LEU A 244 22.69 -12.79 -0.32
CA LEU A 244 23.34 -13.12 -1.59
C LEU A 244 22.35 -13.05 -2.75
N ARG A 245 22.81 -12.57 -3.91
CA ARG A 245 22.06 -12.59 -5.17
C ARG A 245 22.31 -13.91 -5.91
N GLU A 246 21.38 -14.30 -6.76
CA GLU A 246 21.59 -15.41 -7.68
C GLU A 246 22.77 -15.09 -8.62
N GLY A 247 23.77 -15.98 -8.65
CA GLY A 247 24.99 -15.82 -9.46
C GLY A 247 26.23 -15.33 -8.70
N ASP A 248 26.12 -15.01 -7.41
CA ASP A 248 27.26 -14.57 -6.58
C ASP A 248 28.33 -15.67 -6.45
N ARG A 249 29.57 -15.34 -6.84
CA ARG A 249 30.75 -16.22 -6.79
C ARG A 249 31.71 -15.77 -5.69
N GLY A 250 31.35 -16.05 -4.44
CA GLY A 250 32.23 -16.05 -3.26
C GLY A 250 33.16 -14.84 -3.18
N ALA A 251 34.42 -15.01 -3.56
CA ALA A 251 35.51 -14.09 -3.29
C ALA A 251 35.30 -12.60 -3.62
N THR A 252 34.39 -12.21 -4.52
CA THR A 252 34.10 -10.78 -4.81
C THR A 252 32.79 -10.29 -4.22
N THR A 253 32.02 -11.15 -3.55
CA THR A 253 30.69 -10.83 -3.04
C THR A 253 30.78 -10.20 -1.65
N ILE A 254 30.31 -8.97 -1.54
CA ILE A 254 30.22 -8.24 -0.28
C ILE A 254 28.75 -8.11 0.12
N VAL A 255 28.42 -8.60 1.31
CA VAL A 255 27.11 -8.42 1.93
C VAL A 255 27.19 -7.34 3.00
N SER A 256 26.20 -6.45 3.02
CA SER A 256 26.04 -5.41 4.01
C SER A 256 24.74 -5.61 4.77
N LEU A 257 24.79 -5.55 6.10
CA LEU A 257 23.59 -5.61 6.92
C LEU A 257 22.73 -4.35 6.69
N PRO A 258 21.41 -4.48 6.58
CA PRO A 258 20.51 -3.35 6.35
C PRO A 258 20.35 -2.43 7.57
N VAL A 259 20.70 -2.93 8.76
CA VAL A 259 20.63 -2.24 10.05
C VAL A 259 21.89 -2.53 10.87
N SER A 260 22.01 -1.91 12.05
CA SER A 260 23.14 -2.17 12.94
C SER A 260 23.22 -3.66 13.33
N SER A 261 24.42 -4.17 13.60
CA SER A 261 24.60 -5.58 14.00
C SER A 261 23.77 -5.97 15.24
N GLY A 262 23.56 -5.03 16.17
CA GLY A 262 22.71 -5.25 17.35
C GLY A 262 21.22 -5.36 17.01
N GLU A 263 20.70 -4.49 16.14
CA GLU A 263 19.31 -4.59 15.67
C GLU A 263 19.10 -5.82 14.80
N TYR A 264 20.08 -6.17 13.97
CA TYR A 264 20.06 -7.36 13.15
C TYR A 264 20.03 -8.63 14.01
N ALA A 265 20.85 -8.69 15.07
CA ALA A 265 20.83 -9.79 16.04
C ALA A 265 19.44 -9.98 16.67
N ARG A 266 18.81 -8.88 17.13
CA ARG A 266 17.47 -8.92 17.72
C ARG A 266 16.41 -9.37 16.72
N ALA A 267 16.52 -8.96 15.45
CA ALA A 267 15.63 -9.41 14.39
C ALA A 267 15.74 -10.93 14.15
N LEU A 268 16.94 -11.51 14.33
CA LEU A 268 17.20 -12.96 14.29
C LEU A 268 16.82 -13.69 15.58
N GLY A 269 16.29 -12.98 16.58
CA GLY A 269 15.89 -13.56 17.86
C GLY A 269 17.09 -14.06 18.70
N ILE A 270 18.27 -13.46 18.53
CA ILE A 270 19.48 -13.77 19.31
C ILE A 270 20.07 -12.51 19.94
N THR A 271 20.94 -12.67 20.95
CA THR A 271 21.60 -11.52 21.58
C THR A 271 22.73 -10.97 20.69
N PRO A 272 23.08 -9.67 20.79
CA PRO A 272 24.23 -9.10 20.07
C PRO A 272 25.55 -9.86 20.31
N GLU A 273 25.76 -10.38 21.51
CA GLU A 273 26.94 -11.18 21.88
C GLU A 273 26.91 -12.54 21.18
N SER A 274 25.74 -13.16 21.08
CA SER A 274 25.56 -14.42 20.36
C SER A 274 25.75 -14.25 18.86
N PHE A 275 25.28 -13.13 18.30
CA PHE A 275 25.54 -12.74 16.91
C PHE A 275 27.03 -12.53 16.67
N SER A 276 27.72 -11.76 17.53
CA SER A 276 29.16 -11.53 17.40
C SER A 276 29.96 -12.83 17.41
N ARG A 277 29.63 -13.76 18.34
CA ARG A 277 30.24 -15.09 18.42
C ARG A 277 29.99 -15.92 17.16
N ALA A 278 28.77 -15.94 16.65
CA ALA A 278 28.43 -16.64 15.42
C ALA A 278 29.21 -16.10 14.21
N VAL A 279 29.28 -14.78 14.05
CA VAL A 279 30.07 -14.15 12.97
C VAL A 279 31.56 -14.47 13.12
N THR A 280 32.09 -14.57 14.34
CA THR A 280 33.48 -14.98 14.58
C THR A 280 33.69 -16.42 14.12
N GLY A 281 32.81 -17.35 14.51
CA GLY A 281 32.89 -18.74 14.06
C GLY A 281 32.81 -18.91 12.55
N LEU A 282 31.94 -18.15 11.86
CA LEU A 282 31.88 -18.16 10.39
C LEU A 282 33.15 -17.60 9.73
N ALA A 283 33.79 -16.62 10.36
CA ALA A 283 35.04 -16.05 9.86
C ALA A 283 36.23 -17.00 10.07
N GLU A 284 36.31 -17.64 11.24
CA GLU A 284 37.32 -18.66 11.55
C GLU A 284 37.17 -19.91 10.66
N ALA A 285 35.94 -20.28 10.32
CA ALA A 285 35.65 -21.37 9.37
C ALA A 285 35.91 -20.99 7.90
N GLY A 286 36.42 -19.79 7.62
CA GLY A 286 36.75 -19.34 6.27
C GLY A 286 35.55 -19.11 5.35
N MET A 287 34.33 -19.01 5.90
CA MET A 287 33.12 -18.79 5.10
C MET A 287 32.93 -17.30 4.77
N ILE A 288 33.38 -16.41 5.65
CA ILE A 288 33.30 -14.96 5.50
C ILE A 288 34.58 -14.26 5.97
N HIS A 289 34.81 -13.04 5.51
CA HIS A 289 35.81 -12.12 6.03
C HIS A 289 35.17 -10.81 6.45
N ARG A 290 35.56 -10.26 7.60
CA ARG A 290 34.99 -9.02 8.13
C ARG A 290 35.68 -7.80 7.49
N LEU A 291 34.92 -6.99 6.75
CA LEU A 291 35.43 -5.74 6.14
C LEU A 291 35.16 -4.50 6.99
N GLY A 292 34.40 -4.63 8.08
CA GLY A 292 34.07 -3.54 8.99
C GLY A 292 32.72 -3.75 9.68
N ARG A 293 32.16 -2.67 10.23
CA ARG A 293 30.85 -2.72 10.90
C ARG A 293 29.75 -3.10 9.91
N GLY A 294 29.13 -4.26 10.13
CA GLY A 294 28.01 -4.76 9.32
C GLY A 294 28.36 -5.09 7.87
N ARG A 295 29.64 -5.19 7.51
CA ARG A 295 30.09 -5.51 6.14
C ARG A 295 30.96 -6.77 6.14
N PHE A 296 30.58 -7.73 5.32
CA PHE A 296 31.24 -9.03 5.23
C PHE A 296 31.51 -9.37 3.77
N GLN A 297 32.73 -9.76 3.47
CA GLN A 297 33.06 -10.46 2.22
C GLN A 297 32.70 -11.92 2.42
N VAL A 298 31.92 -12.50 1.51
CA VAL A 298 31.64 -13.93 1.53
C VAL A 298 32.79 -14.62 0.83
N LEU A 299 33.41 -15.62 1.44
CA LEU A 299 34.53 -16.35 0.84
C LEU A 299 34.02 -17.63 0.18
N ASP A 300 33.10 -18.33 0.84
CA ASP A 300 32.47 -19.55 0.36
C ASP A 300 30.94 -19.50 0.53
N PRO A 301 30.18 -19.16 -0.53
CA PRO A 301 28.72 -19.12 -0.50
C PRO A 301 28.08 -20.49 -0.30
N GLN A 302 28.73 -21.57 -0.75
CA GLN A 302 28.18 -22.91 -0.60
C GLN A 302 28.33 -23.40 0.85
N ALA A 303 29.52 -23.23 1.43
CA ALA A 303 29.73 -23.54 2.84
C ALA A 303 28.84 -22.68 3.76
N LEU A 304 28.66 -21.39 3.43
CA LEU A 304 27.76 -20.50 4.17
C LEU A 304 26.30 -20.97 4.13
N ARG A 305 25.82 -21.42 2.96
CA ARG A 305 24.47 -22.02 2.83
C ARG A 305 24.37 -23.37 3.52
N GLY A 306 25.44 -24.18 3.52
CA GLY A 306 25.50 -25.44 4.26
C GLY A 306 25.42 -25.21 5.77
N ALA A 307 26.12 -24.20 6.28
CA ALA A 307 26.07 -23.81 7.69
C ALA A 307 24.70 -23.25 8.12
N ALA A 308 23.87 -22.81 7.17
CA ALA A 308 22.50 -22.38 7.43
C ALA A 308 21.55 -23.55 7.74
N SER A 309 21.89 -24.78 7.31
CA SER A 309 21.08 -25.96 7.56
C SER A 309 21.32 -26.51 8.97
N PRO A 310 20.26 -26.79 9.75
CA PRO A 310 20.39 -27.39 11.07
C PRO A 310 20.74 -28.88 10.95
N GLY A 311 22.02 -29.21 10.73
CA GLY A 311 22.49 -30.58 10.76
C GLY A 311 23.76 -30.83 9.93
N ASN A 312 24.93 -30.64 10.56
CA ASN A 312 26.16 -31.42 10.36
C ASN A 312 27.29 -30.77 11.19
N LEU A 313 27.15 -30.84 12.51
CA LEU A 313 28.24 -30.81 13.49
C LEU A 313 27.86 -31.75 14.63
#